data_AF-A0A819PHP8-F1
#
_entry.id   AF-A0A819PHP8-F1
#
_cell.length_a   1.000
_cell.length_b   1.000
_cell.length_c   1.000
_cell.angle_alpha   90.00
_cell.angle_beta   90.00
_cell.angle_gamma   90.00
#
_symmetry.space_group_name_H-M   'P 1'
#
loop_
_entity.id
_entity.type
_entity.pdbx_description
1 polymer ?
#
loop_
_entity_poly.entity_id
_entity_poly.type
_entity_poly.pdbx_seq_one_letter_code
_entity_poly.pdbx_strand_id
1 'polypeptide(L)'
;MFQDIEQCQKYIEEQLQKDRLIMIVSGRLGQEIVPSIHQLKQIILIYVYCGDKESNKPWAEKFSKVKAVFDDPNELISRIKADHKTQKMVEESVTINFFDKSMTGVN
;
A
#
# COMPACT_ATOMS: atom_id res chain seq x y z
N MET A 1 -4.64 10.50 -12.78
CA MET A 1 -3.19 10.61 -12.50
C MET A 1 -2.95 12.01 -11.98
N PHE A 2 -2.40 12.16 -10.77
CA PHE A 2 -2.08 13.48 -10.22
C PHE A 2 -0.75 13.97 -10.80
N GLN A 3 -0.66 15.25 -11.13
CA GLN A 3 0.58 15.90 -11.58
C GLN A 3 1.23 16.74 -10.48
N ASP A 4 0.52 16.90 -9.35
CA ASP A 4 0.90 17.73 -8.21
C ASP A 4 0.83 16.87 -6.93
N ILE A 5 1.90 16.91 -6.14
CA ILE A 5 2.04 16.10 -4.92
C ILE A 5 1.07 16.56 -3.84
N GLU A 6 0.85 17.87 -3.70
CA GLU A 6 -0.04 18.42 -2.67
C GLU A 6 -1.49 18.02 -2.94
N GLN A 7 -1.94 18.08 -4.20
CA GLN A 7 -3.26 17.59 -4.61
C GLN A 7 -3.41 16.10 -4.35
N CYS A 8 -2.37 15.30 -4.63
CA CYS A 8 -2.39 13.87 -4.36
C CYS A 8 -2.53 13.58 -2.86
N GLN A 9 -1.72 14.24 -2.03
CA GLN A 9 -1.76 14.07 -0.58
C GLN A 9 -3.12 14.51 -0.01
N LYS A 10 -3.61 15.69 -0.40
CA LYS A 10 -4.91 16.20 0.03
C LYS A 10 -6.05 15.24 -0.32
N TYR A 11 -6.01 14.64 -1.51
CA TYR A 11 -7.00 13.64 -1.90
C TYR A 11 -6.98 12.40 -0.97
N ILE A 12 -5.79 11.91 -0.62
CA ILE A 12 -5.63 10.76 0.29
C ILE A 12 -6.16 11.08 1.69
N GLU A 13 -5.86 12.28 2.19
CA GLU A 13 -6.23 12.71 3.53
C GLU A 13 -7.72 13.01 3.66
N GLU A 14 -8.31 13.69 2.68
CA GLU A 14 -9.66 14.25 2.79
C GLU A 14 -10.74 13.34 2.21
N GLN A 15 -10.48 12.66 1.10
CA GLN A 15 -11.53 12.01 0.30
C GLN A 15 -11.66 10.51 0.55
N LEU A 16 -10.73 9.89 1.28
CA LEU A 16 -10.62 8.43 1.41
C LEU A 16 -10.73 7.95 2.86
N GLN A 17 -11.64 8.53 3.65
CA GLN A 17 -11.80 8.23 5.08
C GLN A 17 -12.08 6.75 5.39
N LYS A 18 -12.60 5.97 4.44
CA LYS A 18 -12.90 4.53 4.63
C LYS A 18 -12.13 3.60 3.69
N ASP A 19 -11.50 4.13 2.65
CA ASP A 19 -10.92 3.34 1.60
C ASP A 19 -9.44 3.05 1.86
N ARG A 20 -9.02 1.83 1.52
CA ARG A 20 -7.65 1.36 1.63
C ARG A 20 -7.01 1.38 0.24
N LEU A 21 -5.88 2.07 0.12
CA LEU A 21 -5.16 2.30 -1.11
C LEU A 21 -3.85 1.54 -1.17
N ILE A 22 -3.63 0.93 -2.33
CA ILE A 22 -2.31 0.54 -2.81
C ILE A 22 -1.79 1.64 -3.71
N MET A 23 -0.55 2.06 -3.50
CA MET A 23 0.08 3.13 -4.26
C MET A 23 1.27 2.62 -5.08
N ILE A 24 1.38 3.07 -6.33
CA ILE A 24 2.55 2.86 -7.19
C ILE A 24 3.12 4.25 -7.48
N VAL A 25 4.40 4.46 -7.15
CA VAL A 25 5.09 5.75 -7.30
C VAL A 25 6.36 5.60 -8.10
N SER A 26 6.80 6.67 -8.76
CA SER A 26 8.16 6.73 -9.30
C SER A 26 9.19 6.89 -8.19
N GLY A 27 10.47 6.67 -8.48
CA GLY A 27 11.55 6.82 -7.51
C GLY A 27 11.58 8.23 -6.89
N ARG A 28 11.72 9.25 -7.74
CA ARG A 28 11.76 10.66 -7.30
C ARG A 28 10.50 11.09 -6.57
N LEU A 29 9.32 10.90 -7.18
CA LEU A 29 8.07 11.34 -6.55
C LEU A 29 7.78 10.54 -5.27
N GLY A 30 8.17 9.26 -5.24
CA GLY A 30 8.08 8.41 -4.05
C GLY A 30 8.94 8.95 -2.92
N GLN A 31 10.19 9.32 -3.19
CA GLN A 31 11.08 9.90 -2.19
C GLN A 31 10.52 11.19 -1.58
N GLU A 32 9.80 11.98 -2.38
CA GLU A 32 9.15 13.23 -1.96
C GLU A 32 7.86 12.98 -1.14
N ILE A 33 6.95 12.12 -1.61
CA ILE A 33 5.61 11.96 -0.99
C ILE A 33 5.54 10.89 0.11
N VAL A 34 6.31 9.80 0.01
CA VAL A 34 6.21 8.68 0.97
C VAL A 34 6.46 9.12 2.42
N PRO A 35 7.43 10.00 2.73
CA PRO A 35 7.62 10.49 4.09
C PRO A 35 6.38 11.16 4.72
N SER A 36 5.53 11.82 3.94
CA SER A 36 4.34 12.49 4.47
C SER A 36 3.15 11.53 4.62
N ILE A 37 3.01 10.55 3.73
CA ILE A 37 1.80 9.71 3.68
C ILE A 37 1.97 8.32 4.30
N HIS A 38 3.20 7.85 4.57
CA HIS A 38 3.40 6.44 4.93
C HIS A 38 2.70 6.03 6.24
N GLN A 39 2.40 6.97 7.14
CA GLN A 39 1.67 6.69 8.38
C GLN A 39 0.15 6.67 8.19
N LEU A 40 -0.38 7.21 7.09
CA LEU A 40 -1.82 7.28 6.84
C LEU A 40 -2.43 5.87 6.77
N LYS A 41 -3.50 5.64 7.52
CA LYS A 41 -4.18 4.33 7.61
C LYS A 41 -4.77 3.89 6.27
N GLN A 42 -5.14 4.88 5.44
CA GLN A 42 -5.61 4.73 4.08
C GLN A 42 -4.56 4.03 3.22
N ILE A 43 -3.27 4.29 3.41
CA ILE A 43 -2.21 3.66 2.64
C ILE A 43 -1.86 2.31 3.26
N ILE A 44 -2.03 1.24 2.48
CA ILE A 44 -1.73 -0.13 2.94
C ILE A 44 -0.41 -0.64 2.41
N LEU A 45 -0.12 -0.38 1.14
CA LEU A 45 1.08 -0.83 0.45
C LEU A 45 1.54 0.24 -0.53
N ILE A 46 2.85 0.39 -0.63
CA ILE A 46 3.52 1.26 -1.59
C ILE A 46 4.49 0.42 -2.40
N TYR A 47 4.46 0.58 -3.72
CA TYR A 47 5.44 0.04 -4.65
C TYR A 47 6.16 1.18 -5.34
N VAL A 48 7.49 1.11 -5.41
CA VAL A 48 8.29 2.08 -6.16
C VAL A 48 8.65 1.46 -7.50
N TYR A 49 8.32 2.11 -8.61
CA TYR A 49 8.66 1.67 -9.96
C TYR A 49 9.51 2.73 -10.66
N CYS A 50 10.77 2.41 -10.94
CA CYS A 50 11.73 3.34 -11.53
C CYS A 50 12.88 2.62 -12.23
N GLY A 51 13.50 3.28 -13.22
CA GLY A 51 14.66 2.74 -13.93
C GLY A 51 15.94 2.67 -13.09
N ASP A 52 16.03 3.43 -11.98
CA ASP A 52 17.22 3.46 -11.11
C ASP A 52 16.89 2.86 -9.74
N LYS A 53 16.78 1.53 -9.70
CA LYS A 53 16.39 0.76 -8.52
C LYS A 53 17.39 0.93 -7.37
N GLU A 54 18.69 0.90 -7.66
CA GLU A 54 19.74 0.92 -6.64
C GLU A 54 19.83 2.25 -5.90
N SER A 55 19.62 3.39 -6.58
CA SER A 55 19.59 4.69 -5.89
C SER A 55 18.35 4.88 -5.01
N ASN A 56 17.26 4.17 -5.31
CA ASN A 56 15.98 4.33 -4.60
C ASN A 56 15.77 3.34 -3.45
N LYS A 57 16.43 2.18 -3.46
CA LYS A 57 16.38 1.21 -2.35
C LYS A 57 16.69 1.81 -0.97
N PRO A 58 17.78 2.59 -0.77
CA PRO A 58 18.17 3.03 0.57
C PRO A 58 17.14 3.92 1.27
N TRP A 59 16.39 4.73 0.53
CA TRP A 59 15.32 5.52 1.13
C TRP A 59 14.02 4.69 1.27
N ALA A 60 13.73 3.84 0.30
CA ALA A 60 12.51 3.01 0.28
C ALA A 60 12.46 2.07 1.48
N GLU A 61 13.57 1.42 1.81
CA GLU A 61 13.67 0.45 2.91
C GLU A 61 13.42 1.06 4.30
N LYS A 62 13.47 2.39 4.44
CA LYS A 62 13.17 3.09 5.70
C LYS A 62 11.67 3.06 6.04
N PHE A 63 10.81 2.73 5.08
CA PHE A 63 9.36 2.82 5.23
C PHE A 63 8.71 1.44 5.15
N SER A 64 8.15 0.96 6.26
CA SER A 64 7.59 -0.39 6.38
C SER A 64 6.45 -0.74 5.41
N LYS A 65 5.76 0.28 4.87
CA LYS A 65 4.70 0.10 3.86
C LYS A 65 5.23 0.01 2.43
N VAL A 66 6.49 0.37 2.19
CA VAL A 66 7.14 0.19 0.89
C VAL A 66 7.56 -1.27 0.76
N LYS A 67 6.97 -1.98 -0.20
CA LYS A 67 7.23 -3.42 -0.36
C LYS A 67 8.57 -3.72 -1.02
N ALA A 68 8.89 -2.97 -2.06
CA ALA A 68 10.14 -3.06 -2.80
C ALA A 68 10.20 -1.96 -3.88
N VAL A 69 11.39 -1.79 -4.44
CA VAL A 69 11.66 -1.01 -5.65
C VAL A 69 11.77 -1.95 -6.84
N PHE A 70 11.10 -1.62 -7.94
CA PHE A 70 11.04 -2.40 -9.17
C PHE A 70 11.51 -1.57 -10.35
N ASP A 71 12.25 -2.21 -11.23
CA ASP A 71 12.72 -1.72 -12.52
C ASP A 71 12.11 -2.52 -13.69
N ASP A 72 11.59 -3.73 -13.40
CA ASP A 72 10.85 -4.55 -14.35
C ASP A 72 9.32 -4.52 -14.06
N PRO A 73 8.48 -4.21 -15.07
CA PRO A 73 7.04 -4.16 -14.88
C PRO A 73 6.40 -5.53 -14.62
N ASN A 74 6.99 -6.63 -15.10
CA ASN A 74 6.44 -7.97 -14.85
C ASN A 74 6.67 -8.41 -13.40
N GLU A 75 7.83 -8.10 -12.82
CA GLU A 75 8.10 -8.29 -11.39
C GLU A 75 7.11 -7.51 -10.54
N LEU A 76 6.89 -6.23 -10.87
CA LEU A 76 5.91 -5.37 -10.18
C LEU A 76 4.49 -5.96 -10.24
N ILE A 77 4.02 -6.31 -11.44
CA ILE A 77 2.68 -6.88 -11.64
C ILE A 77 2.54 -8.20 -10.89
N SER A 78 3.54 -9.07 -10.96
CA SER A 78 3.54 -10.36 -10.27
C SER A 78 3.47 -10.17 -8.76
N ARG A 79 4.20 -9.20 -8.23
CA ARG A 79 4.16 -8.88 -6.80
C ARG A 79 2.80 -8.33 -6.37
N ILE A 80 2.22 -7.39 -7.13
CA ILE A 80 0.90 -6.84 -6.82
C ILE A 80 -0.16 -7.94 -6.79
N LYS A 81 -0.13 -8.88 -7.76
CA LYS A 81 -1.06 -10.02 -7.79
C LYS A 81 -0.90 -10.93 -6.57
N ALA A 82 0.33 -11.23 -6.16
CA ALA A 82 0.60 -12.05 -4.99
C ALA A 82 0.14 -11.39 -3.68
N ASP A 83 0.43 -10.09 -3.52
CA ASP A 83 0.04 -9.33 -2.33
C ASP A 83 -1.50 -9.17 -2.26
N HIS A 84 -2.17 -8.93 -3.39
CA HIS A 84 -3.64 -8.89 -3.47
C HIS A 84 -4.28 -10.23 -3.08
N LYS A 85 -3.76 -11.36 -3.58
CA LYS A 85 -4.24 -12.69 -3.20
C LYS A 85 -4.10 -12.92 -1.70
N THR A 86 -2.96 -12.52 -1.13
CA THR A 86 -2.68 -12.66 0.31
C THR A 86 -3.63 -11.82 1.16
N GLN A 87 -3.90 -10.56 0.76
CA GLN A 87 -4.84 -9.70 1.48
C GLN A 87 -6.26 -10.26 1.47
N LYS A 88 -6.74 -10.76 0.32
CA LYS A 88 -8.06 -11.38 0.21
C LYS A 88 -8.21 -12.58 1.15
N MET A 89 -7.19 -13.44 1.22
CA MET A 89 -7.21 -14.61 2.13
C MET A 89 -7.26 -14.19 3.62
N VAL A 90 -6.55 -13.12 3.99
CA VAL A 90 -6.58 -12.60 5.38
C VAL A 90 -7.96 -12.03 5.69
N GLU A 91 -8.56 -11.25 4.80
CA GLU A 91 -9.91 -10.68 4.97
C GLU A 91 -10.98 -11.78 5.11
N GLU A 92 -10.92 -12.82 4.29
CA GLU A 92 -11.81 -13.99 4.38
C GLU A 92 -11.63 -14.72 5.71
N SER A 93 -10.39 -14.97 6.14
CA SER A 93 -10.09 -15.65 7.40
C SER A 93 -10.58 -14.87 8.63
N VAL A 94 -10.41 -13.55 8.61
CA VAL A 94 -10.88 -12.65 9.68
C VAL A 94 -12.41 -12.66 9.72
N THR A 95 -13.07 -12.61 8.56
CA THR A 95 -14.54 -12.64 8.46
C THR A 95 -15.11 -13.91 9.09
N ILE A 96 -14.55 -15.08 8.76
CA ILE A 96 -14.99 -16.38 9.32
C ILE A 96 -14.86 -16.40 10.85
N ASN A 97 -13.71 -15.96 11.37
CA ASN A 97 -13.46 -15.94 12.82
C ASN A 97 -14.39 -15.00 13.60
N PHE A 98 -14.93 -13.95 12.98
CA PHE A 98 -15.89 -13.05 13.63
C PHE A 98 -17.31 -13.65 13.71
N PHE A 99 -17.73 -14.47 12.74
CA PHE A 99 -19.05 -15.10 12.78
C PHE A 99 -19.15 -16.24 13.81
N ASP A 100 -18.06 -16.97 14.06
CA ASP A 100 -18.05 -18.04 15.08
C ASP A 100 -18.13 -17.48 16.51
N LYS A 101 -17.63 -16.26 16.75
CA LYS A 101 -17.60 -15.65 18.09
C LYS A 101 -18.95 -15.13 18.58
N SER A 102 -19.98 -15.09 17.73
CA SER A 102 -21.35 -14.68 18.11
C SER A 102 -22.30 -15.83 18.51
N MET A 103 -21.85 -17.09 18.52
CA MET A 103 -22.68 -18.25 18.92
C MET A 103 -22.33 -18.87 20.29
N THR A 104 -21.69 -18.14 21.19
CA THR A 104 -21.57 -18.54 22.61
C THR A 104 -22.09 -17.45 23.52
N GLY A 105 -23.41 -17.36 23.59
CA GLY A 105 -24.16 -16.43 24.44
C GLY A 105 -25.58 -16.92 24.69
N VAL A 106 -25.74 -18.19 25.04
CA VAL A 106 -26.95 -18.71 25.67
C VAL A 106 -26.51 -19.52 26.88
N ASN A 107 -26.62 -18.90 28.05
CA ASN A 107 -27.21 -19.44 29.29
C ASN A 107 -27.12 -18.39 30.38
#